data_AF-A0A7X7BBD7-F1
#
_entry.id   AF-A0A7X7BBD7-F1
#
_cell.length_a   1.000
_cell.length_b   1.000
_cell.length_c   1.000
_cell.angle_alpha   90.00
_cell.angle_beta   90.00
_cell.angle_gamma   90.00
#
_symmetry.space_group_name_H-M   'P 1'
#
loop_
_entity.id
_entity.type
_entity.pdbx_description
1 polymer ?
#
loop_
_entity_poly.entity_id
_entity_poly.type
_entity_poly.pdbx_seq_one_letter_code
_entity_poly.pdbx_strand_id
1 'polypeptide(L)'
;MKRTVAILSLLCTALPAAAAPEALLVPHTSAAGYLARLLINESAFPGERGYVSEADTRATMRALVLALDARIHRVPDGYTREEVAATRSTDVIDVITAGGRRGQMEGFYRDRDGTPCLAPRVAARVANLVRIANQGEPDRFARLLTYAQRLATDYLDGVTPQPDPYAAITRIPPKAVTGRAYGWMTDMDYYHPGGHFVRIPDRMRGRLGGNRFYTLLKRASPAPPQPSPRTKPLVTLPAS
;
A
#
# COMPACT_ATOMS: atom_id res chain seq x y z
N MET A 1 61.13 53.48 17.17
CA MET A 1 60.94 52.34 16.25
C MET A 1 59.45 52.04 16.15
N LYS A 2 58.81 52.36 15.02
CA LYS A 2 57.37 52.11 14.78
C LYS A 2 57.23 50.69 14.20
N ARG A 3 56.46 49.81 14.85
CA ARG A 3 56.14 48.47 14.32
C ARG A 3 54.77 48.52 13.65
N THR A 4 54.77 48.43 12.33
CA THR A 4 53.59 48.27 11.48
C THR A 4 53.20 46.79 11.49
N VAL A 5 51.99 46.46 11.96
CA VAL A 5 51.44 45.11 11.85
C VAL A 5 50.52 45.09 10.63
N ALA A 6 50.88 44.31 9.62
CA ALA A 6 50.05 44.09 8.44
C ALA A 6 48.97 43.04 8.76
N ILE A 7 47.70 43.40 8.59
CA ILE A 7 46.56 42.49 8.72
C ILE A 7 46.37 41.82 7.35
N LEU A 8 46.64 40.51 7.30
CA LEU A 8 46.42 39.67 6.13
C LEU A 8 44.94 39.25 6.11
N SER A 9 44.13 39.89 5.26
CA SER A 9 42.73 39.50 5.05
C SER A 9 42.67 38.18 4.29
N LEU A 10 42.35 37.10 5.01
CA LEU A 10 42.08 35.78 4.44
C LEU A 10 40.71 35.83 3.75
N LEU A 11 40.71 35.87 2.42
CA LEU A 11 39.52 35.77 1.59
C LEU A 11 39.01 34.31 1.64
N CYS A 12 38.06 34.00 2.52
CA CYS A 12 37.35 32.73 2.50
C CYS A 12 36.46 32.67 1.26
N THR A 13 36.91 31.96 0.22
CA THR A 13 36.07 31.55 -0.90
C THR A 13 35.02 30.58 -0.38
N ALA A 14 33.76 31.01 -0.35
CA ALA A 14 32.64 30.14 -0.04
C ALA A 14 32.53 29.06 -1.13
N LEU A 15 32.80 27.80 -0.75
CA LEU A 15 32.52 26.65 -1.61
C LEU A 15 31.01 26.62 -1.92
N PRO A 16 30.60 26.29 -3.17
CA PRO A 16 29.19 26.11 -3.48
C PRO A 16 28.62 25.01 -2.59
N ALA A 17 27.47 25.29 -1.99
CA ALA A 17 26.71 24.30 -1.24
C ALA A 17 26.46 23.07 -2.13
N ALA A 18 26.74 21.88 -1.58
CA ALA A 18 26.41 20.62 -2.24
C ALA A 18 24.96 20.67 -2.75
N ALA A 19 24.76 20.25 -3.99
CA ALA A 19 23.43 20.11 -4.58
C ALA A 19 22.52 19.35 -3.62
N ALA A 20 21.29 19.85 -3.43
CA ALA A 20 20.27 19.15 -2.65
C ALA A 20 20.14 17.70 -3.17
N PRO A 21 20.03 16.70 -2.28
CA PRO A 21 19.97 15.31 -2.70
C PRO A 21 18.81 15.13 -3.69
N GLU A 22 19.10 14.38 -4.76
CA GLU A 22 18.12 13.86 -5.70
C GLU A 22 16.88 13.41 -4.91
N ALA A 23 15.71 13.95 -5.24
CA ALA A 23 14.50 13.75 -4.45
C ALA A 23 14.19 12.25 -4.39
N LEU A 24 14.52 11.60 -3.27
CA LEU A 24 14.33 10.16 -3.02
C LEU A 24 12.91 9.68 -3.36
N LEU A 25 11.94 10.59 -3.32
CA LEU A 25 10.55 10.36 -3.64
C LEU A 25 10.05 11.41 -4.64
N VAL A 26 9.39 10.97 -5.69
CA VAL A 26 8.65 11.86 -6.60
C VAL A 26 7.48 12.53 -5.85
N PRO A 27 6.91 13.65 -6.34
CA PRO A 27 5.83 14.37 -5.64
C PRO A 27 4.62 13.49 -5.32
N HIS A 28 3.99 13.70 -4.16
CA HIS A 28 2.81 12.93 -3.74
C HIS A 28 1.56 13.19 -4.60
N THR A 29 1.58 14.25 -5.40
CA THR A 29 0.53 14.56 -6.38
C THR A 29 0.58 13.62 -7.59
N SER A 30 1.66 12.87 -7.78
CA SER A 30 1.74 11.77 -8.76
C SER A 30 1.28 10.46 -8.13
N ALA A 31 0.73 9.55 -8.94
CA ALA A 31 0.30 8.24 -8.45
C ALA A 31 1.44 7.43 -7.81
N ALA A 32 2.62 7.40 -8.44
CA ALA A 32 3.80 6.69 -7.93
C ALA A 32 4.28 7.28 -6.60
N GLY A 33 4.34 8.61 -6.49
CA GLY A 33 4.72 9.27 -5.25
C GLY A 33 3.69 9.10 -4.14
N TYR A 34 2.41 9.03 -4.48
CA TYR A 34 1.34 8.79 -3.50
C TYR A 34 1.39 7.36 -2.94
N LEU A 35 1.46 6.36 -3.83
CA LEU A 35 1.59 4.96 -3.45
C LEU A 35 2.88 4.71 -2.66
N ALA A 36 4.02 5.25 -3.08
CA ALA A 36 5.28 5.11 -2.34
C ALA A 36 5.15 5.61 -0.89
N ARG A 37 4.47 6.73 -0.68
CA ARG A 37 4.24 7.30 0.67
C ARG A 37 3.30 6.44 1.50
N LEU A 38 2.31 5.78 0.91
CA LEU A 38 1.51 4.77 1.59
C LEU A 38 2.41 3.62 2.06
N LEU A 39 3.22 3.04 1.17
CA LEU A 39 4.11 1.93 1.52
C LEU A 39 5.09 2.30 2.65
N ILE A 40 5.61 3.53 2.62
CA ILE A 40 6.47 4.08 3.67
C ILE A 40 5.69 4.26 4.97
N ASN A 41 4.47 4.80 4.91
CA ASN A 41 3.63 5.04 6.09
C ASN A 41 3.25 3.73 6.81
N GLU A 42 2.89 2.73 6.03
CA GLU A 42 2.36 1.45 6.53
C GLU A 42 3.46 0.44 6.89
N SER A 43 4.75 0.79 6.74
CA SER A 43 5.86 -0.11 7.07
C SER A 43 6.75 0.48 8.15
N ALA A 44 7.21 -0.36 9.10
CA ALA A 44 8.13 0.05 10.14
C ALA A 44 9.56 0.27 9.61
N PHE A 45 10.19 1.37 10.02
CA PHE A 45 11.57 1.74 9.72
C PHE A 45 12.49 1.52 10.94
N PRO A 46 13.83 1.50 10.76
CA PRO A 46 14.75 1.29 11.88
C PRO A 46 14.47 2.23 13.06
N GLY A 47 14.40 1.67 14.28
CA GLY A 47 14.08 2.41 15.50
C GLY A 47 12.58 2.57 15.78
N GLU A 48 11.70 2.22 14.83
CA GLU A 48 10.26 2.22 15.06
C GLU A 48 9.75 0.89 15.64
N ARG A 49 8.62 0.94 16.33
CA ARG A 49 7.96 -0.26 16.84
C ARG A 49 7.56 -1.17 15.68
N GLY A 50 7.91 -2.45 15.78
CA GLY A 50 7.59 -3.46 14.76
C GLY A 50 8.64 -3.60 13.66
N TYR A 51 9.71 -2.78 13.67
CA TYR A 51 10.85 -3.00 12.79
C TYR A 51 11.62 -4.25 13.22
N VAL A 52 11.85 -5.16 12.27
CA VAL A 52 12.64 -6.38 12.46
C VAL A 52 13.94 -6.30 11.66
N SER A 53 13.84 -6.02 10.36
CA SER A 53 14.98 -5.89 9.46
C SER A 53 14.61 -5.14 8.19
N GLU A 54 15.60 -4.70 7.41
CA GLU A 54 15.37 -4.10 6.09
C GLU A 54 14.61 -5.07 5.15
N ALA A 55 14.94 -6.37 5.21
CA ALA A 55 14.27 -7.39 4.41
C ALA A 55 12.79 -7.57 4.80
N ASP A 56 12.49 -7.49 6.10
CA ASP A 56 11.11 -7.56 6.61
C ASP A 56 10.29 -6.33 6.20
N THR A 57 10.85 -5.12 6.33
CA THR A 57 10.20 -3.89 5.85
C THR A 57 9.91 -3.95 4.35
N ARG A 58 10.87 -4.41 3.53
CA ARG A 58 10.64 -4.61 2.09
C ARG A 58 9.55 -5.65 1.83
N ALA A 59 9.53 -6.75 2.57
CA ALA A 59 8.49 -7.78 2.46
C ALA A 59 7.11 -7.23 2.81
N THR A 60 6.99 -6.38 3.83
CA THR A 60 5.75 -5.66 4.17
C THR A 60 5.28 -4.79 3.02
N MET A 61 6.16 -3.94 2.47
CA MET A 61 5.81 -3.08 1.32
C MET A 61 5.29 -3.90 0.13
N ARG A 62 5.91 -5.04 -0.17
CA ARG A 62 5.44 -5.95 -1.22
C ARG A 62 4.07 -6.55 -0.91
N ALA A 63 3.85 -6.99 0.33
CA ALA A 63 2.59 -7.58 0.77
C ALA A 63 1.44 -6.55 0.73
N LEU A 64 1.72 -5.28 1.01
CA LEU A 64 0.77 -4.17 0.88
C LEU A 64 0.35 -3.95 -0.59
N VAL A 65 1.32 -3.90 -1.51
CA VAL A 65 1.02 -3.82 -2.96
C VAL A 65 0.20 -5.01 -3.42
N LEU A 66 0.55 -6.23 -2.99
CA LEU A 66 -0.22 -7.43 -3.33
C LEU A 66 -1.65 -7.41 -2.77
N ALA A 67 -1.86 -6.84 -1.59
CA ALA A 67 -3.21 -6.69 -1.03
C ALA A 67 -4.05 -5.67 -1.82
N LEU A 68 -3.44 -4.57 -2.26
CA LEU A 68 -4.07 -3.60 -3.16
C LEU A 68 -4.39 -4.24 -4.52
N ASP A 69 -3.44 -4.95 -5.12
CA ASP A 69 -3.61 -5.68 -6.38
C ASP A 69 -4.77 -6.68 -6.29
N ALA A 70 -4.86 -7.42 -5.18
CA ALA A 70 -5.94 -8.37 -4.98
C ALA A 70 -7.32 -7.69 -4.90
N ARG A 71 -7.41 -6.54 -4.20
CA ARG A 71 -8.64 -5.72 -4.14
C ARG A 71 -9.06 -5.19 -5.50
N ILE A 72 -8.11 -4.83 -6.36
CA ILE A 72 -8.39 -4.23 -7.68
C ILE A 72 -8.74 -5.31 -8.71
N HIS A 73 -7.89 -6.33 -8.84
CA HIS A 73 -7.87 -7.27 -9.97
C HIS A 73 -8.31 -8.69 -9.64
N ARG A 74 -8.37 -9.08 -8.35
CA ARG A 74 -8.57 -10.48 -7.93
C ARG A 74 -9.75 -10.62 -6.96
N VAL A 75 -10.86 -9.92 -7.23
CA VAL A 75 -12.07 -10.00 -6.40
C VAL A 75 -12.57 -11.46 -6.38
N PRO A 76 -12.65 -12.12 -5.19
CA PRO A 76 -13.07 -13.52 -5.12
C PRO A 76 -14.55 -13.72 -5.47
N ASP A 77 -14.89 -14.92 -5.93
CA ASP A 77 -16.29 -15.33 -6.12
C ASP A 77 -17.16 -15.04 -4.88
N GLY A 78 -18.37 -14.52 -5.13
CA GLY A 78 -19.31 -14.13 -4.08
C GLY A 78 -18.99 -12.82 -3.38
N TYR A 79 -17.93 -12.11 -3.79
CA TYR A 79 -17.64 -10.73 -3.37
C TYR A 79 -17.74 -9.77 -4.55
N THR A 80 -18.06 -8.52 -4.23
CA THR A 80 -17.91 -7.39 -5.14
C THR A 80 -16.65 -6.60 -4.79
N ARG A 81 -16.13 -5.82 -5.75
CA ARG A 81 -15.02 -4.89 -5.48
C ARG A 81 -15.38 -3.89 -4.39
N GLU A 82 -16.62 -3.41 -4.41
CA GLU A 82 -17.13 -2.46 -3.43
C GLU A 82 -17.07 -3.03 -2.00
N GLU A 83 -17.36 -4.31 -1.80
CA GLU A 83 -17.22 -4.95 -0.47
C GLU A 83 -15.76 -5.09 -0.01
N VAL A 84 -14.81 -5.35 -0.91
CA VAL A 84 -13.41 -5.61 -0.53
C VAL A 84 -12.53 -4.36 -0.54
N ALA A 85 -12.91 -3.34 -1.30
CA ALA A 85 -12.14 -2.11 -1.54
C ALA A 85 -12.90 -0.82 -1.20
N ALA A 86 -14.16 -0.90 -0.74
CA ALA A 86 -15.04 0.27 -0.50
C ALA A 86 -15.23 1.20 -1.71
N THR A 87 -14.90 0.73 -2.92
CA THR A 87 -15.08 1.43 -4.19
C THR A 87 -15.26 0.43 -5.32
N ARG A 88 -15.87 0.86 -6.42
CA ARG A 88 -15.97 0.08 -7.65
C ARG A 88 -14.79 0.29 -8.59
N SER A 89 -14.01 1.35 -8.36
CA SER A 89 -12.88 1.75 -9.19
C SER A 89 -11.78 0.70 -9.23
N THR A 90 -11.09 0.62 -10.36
CA THR A 90 -9.85 -0.15 -10.51
C THR A 90 -8.60 0.72 -10.41
N ASP A 91 -8.77 2.03 -10.20
CA ASP A 91 -7.65 2.93 -9.96
C ASP A 91 -7.14 2.77 -8.52
N VAL A 92 -5.83 2.62 -8.37
CA VAL A 92 -5.22 2.37 -7.06
C VAL A 92 -5.39 3.56 -6.11
N ILE A 93 -5.41 4.80 -6.62
CA ILE A 93 -5.58 6.00 -5.80
C ILE A 93 -7.00 6.06 -5.26
N ASP A 94 -8.00 5.67 -6.06
CA ASP A 94 -9.38 5.56 -5.60
C ASP A 94 -9.54 4.48 -4.52
N VAL A 95 -8.86 3.34 -4.65
CA VAL A 95 -8.85 2.30 -3.59
C VAL A 95 -8.20 2.81 -2.31
N ILE A 96 -7.07 3.52 -2.41
CA ILE A 96 -6.36 4.08 -1.24
C ILE A 96 -7.22 5.14 -0.53
N THR A 97 -7.93 5.97 -1.30
CA THR A 97 -8.68 7.11 -0.76
C THR A 97 -10.15 6.80 -0.44
N ALA A 98 -10.59 5.56 -0.67
CA ALA A 98 -11.95 5.12 -0.39
C ALA A 98 -12.33 5.34 1.09
N GLY A 99 -13.45 6.06 1.31
CA GLY A 99 -13.90 6.49 2.64
C GLY A 99 -13.31 7.80 3.14
N GLY A 100 -12.49 8.49 2.35
CA GLY A 100 -11.95 9.82 2.65
C GLY A 100 -10.89 9.81 3.75
N ARG A 101 -10.76 10.92 4.49
CA ARG A 101 -9.65 11.16 5.45
C ARG A 101 -9.51 10.10 6.54
N ARG A 102 -10.63 9.49 6.94
CA ARG A 102 -10.70 8.39 7.93
C ARG A 102 -11.19 7.09 7.28
N GLY A 103 -10.91 6.93 5.99
CA GLY A 103 -11.31 5.79 5.18
C GLY A 103 -10.42 4.55 5.42
N GLN A 104 -10.30 3.72 4.38
CA GLN A 104 -9.58 2.45 4.48
C GLN A 104 -8.09 2.62 4.84
N MET A 105 -7.46 3.70 4.38
CA MET A 105 -6.05 4.04 4.67
C MET A 105 -6.01 5.40 5.36
N GLU A 106 -6.14 5.40 6.68
CA GLU A 106 -6.31 6.63 7.45
C GLU A 106 -5.14 7.61 7.24
N GLY A 107 -5.47 8.81 6.79
CA GLY A 107 -4.49 9.86 6.47
C GLY A 107 -4.14 9.98 5.00
N PHE A 108 -4.71 9.13 4.13
CA PHE A 108 -4.66 9.23 2.68
C PHE A 108 -6.08 9.54 2.16
N TYR A 109 -6.25 10.66 1.46
CA TYR A 109 -7.55 11.12 0.95
C TYR A 109 -7.40 11.99 -0.28
N ARG A 110 -8.51 12.25 -0.98
CA ARG A 110 -8.60 13.34 -1.97
C ARG A 110 -9.15 14.60 -1.31
N ASP A 111 -8.58 15.75 -1.60
CA ASP A 111 -9.14 17.04 -1.16
C ASP A 111 -10.42 17.41 -1.92
N ARG A 112 -10.91 18.64 -1.72
CA ARG A 112 -12.15 19.13 -2.35
C ARG A 112 -12.05 19.20 -3.88
N ASP A 113 -10.84 19.33 -4.41
CA ASP A 113 -10.56 19.41 -5.84
C ASP A 113 -10.29 18.01 -6.45
N GLY A 114 -10.39 16.95 -5.64
CA GLY A 114 -10.11 15.59 -6.05
C GLY A 114 -8.62 15.25 -6.05
N THR A 115 -7.74 16.14 -5.58
CA THR A 115 -6.29 15.95 -5.60
C THR A 115 -5.84 15.03 -4.46
N PRO A 116 -4.98 14.02 -4.72
CA PRO A 116 -4.43 13.17 -3.66
C PRO A 116 -3.66 13.99 -2.62
N CYS A 117 -4.04 13.83 -1.36
CA CYS A 117 -3.55 14.58 -0.22
C CYS A 117 -3.19 13.65 0.95
N LEU A 118 -2.33 14.15 1.83
CA LEU A 118 -1.85 13.45 3.02
C LEU A 118 -2.27 14.22 4.27
N ALA A 119 -2.64 13.50 5.34
CA ALA A 119 -2.82 14.13 6.63
C ALA A 119 -1.48 14.68 7.15
N PRO A 120 -1.48 15.80 7.91
CA PRO A 120 -0.25 16.40 8.43
C PRO A 120 0.68 15.40 9.15
N ARG A 121 0.11 14.46 9.92
CA ARG A 121 0.89 13.41 10.61
C ARG A 121 1.66 12.49 9.65
N VAL A 122 1.04 12.13 8.53
CA VAL A 122 1.66 11.26 7.51
C VAL A 122 2.76 12.02 6.79
N ALA A 123 2.47 13.26 6.37
CA ALA A 123 3.45 14.12 5.71
C ALA A 123 4.68 14.37 6.61
N ALA A 124 4.46 14.67 7.90
CA ALA A 124 5.53 14.89 8.87
C ALA A 124 6.38 13.63 9.09
N ARG A 125 5.76 12.45 9.21
CA ARG A 125 6.51 11.19 9.36
C ARG A 125 7.39 10.93 8.13
N VAL A 126 6.84 11.02 6.92
CA VAL A 126 7.61 10.81 5.68
C VAL A 126 8.75 11.83 5.58
N ALA A 127 8.49 13.11 5.85
CA ALA A 127 9.51 14.15 5.83
C ALA A 127 10.64 13.87 6.83
N ASN A 128 10.32 13.35 8.03
CA ASN A 128 11.32 12.95 9.00
C ASN A 128 12.20 11.79 8.51
N LEU A 129 11.61 10.76 7.88
CA LEU A 129 12.37 9.64 7.33
C LEU A 129 13.29 10.07 6.18
N VAL A 130 12.81 10.96 5.30
CA VAL A 130 13.63 11.57 4.24
C VAL A 130 14.77 12.39 4.83
N ARG A 131 14.49 13.18 5.88
CA ARG A 131 15.52 13.95 6.57
C ARG A 131 16.59 13.04 7.17
N ILE A 132 16.21 11.93 7.83
CA ILE A 132 17.17 10.94 8.37
C ILE A 132 18.00 10.33 7.23
N ALA A 133 17.36 9.94 6.12
CA ALA A 133 18.05 9.37 4.97
C ALA A 133 19.10 10.32 4.35
N ASN A 134 18.91 11.63 4.48
CA ASN A 134 19.81 12.67 3.94
C ASN A 134 20.93 13.09 4.91
N GLN A 135 21.00 12.55 6.12
CA GLN A 135 21.94 12.97 7.17
C GLN A 135 23.15 12.05 7.37
N GLY A 136 23.30 10.98 6.58
CA GLY A 136 24.42 10.03 6.72
C GLY A 136 24.87 9.37 5.41
N GLU A 137 25.95 8.59 5.46
CA GLU A 137 26.40 7.65 4.41
C GLU A 137 25.27 6.68 4.01
N PRO A 138 25.16 6.16 2.77
CA PRO A 138 23.94 5.55 2.23
C PRO A 138 23.27 4.56 3.20
N ASP A 139 22.34 5.11 3.97
CA ASP A 139 21.82 4.49 5.18
C ASP A 139 20.61 3.61 4.80
N ARG A 140 20.28 2.66 5.67
CA ARG A 140 19.14 1.75 5.53
C ARG A 140 17.85 2.50 5.16
N PHE A 141 17.66 3.72 5.68
CA PHE A 141 16.53 4.57 5.37
C PHE A 141 16.47 4.94 3.88
N ALA A 142 17.57 5.42 3.31
CA ALA A 142 17.63 5.78 1.89
C ALA A 142 17.29 4.56 1.01
N ARG A 143 17.86 3.39 1.30
CA ARG A 143 17.55 2.15 0.57
C ARG A 143 16.09 1.73 0.66
N LEU A 144 15.46 1.88 1.82
CA LEU A 144 14.04 1.57 2.01
C LEU A 144 13.12 2.57 1.29
N LEU A 145 13.46 3.87 1.31
CA LEU A 145 12.72 4.90 0.57
C LEU A 145 12.83 4.69 -0.94
N THR A 146 14.03 4.44 -1.46
CA THR A 146 14.25 4.09 -2.87
C THR A 146 13.52 2.81 -3.25
N TYR A 147 13.52 1.80 -2.38
CA TYR A 147 12.79 0.56 -2.61
C TYR A 147 11.27 0.82 -2.73
N ALA A 148 10.69 1.59 -1.82
CA ALA A 148 9.26 1.94 -1.87
C ALA A 148 8.90 2.71 -3.14
N GLN A 149 9.74 3.68 -3.55
CA GLN A 149 9.53 4.45 -4.78
C GLN A 149 9.59 3.57 -6.03
N ARG A 150 10.61 2.71 -6.14
CA ARG A 150 10.73 1.78 -7.27
C ARG A 150 9.56 0.81 -7.32
N LEU A 151 9.22 0.20 -6.20
CA LEU A 151 8.09 -0.72 -6.10
C LEU A 151 6.76 -0.08 -6.53
N ALA A 152 6.53 1.19 -6.15
CA ALA A 152 5.34 1.93 -6.56
C ALA A 152 5.33 2.24 -8.07
N THR A 153 6.47 2.66 -8.63
CA THR A 153 6.62 2.89 -10.07
C THR A 153 6.41 1.60 -10.86
N ASP A 154 7.14 0.54 -10.52
CA ASP A 154 7.06 -0.77 -11.18
C ASP A 154 5.62 -1.30 -11.19
N TYR A 155 4.90 -1.19 -10.07
CA TYR A 155 3.50 -1.62 -9.98
C TYR A 155 2.57 -0.84 -10.92
N LEU A 156 2.73 0.48 -10.98
CA LEU A 156 1.94 1.34 -11.87
C LEU A 156 2.29 1.13 -13.35
N ASP A 157 3.50 0.69 -13.65
CA ASP A 157 3.95 0.29 -14.99
C ASP A 157 3.52 -1.16 -15.34
N GLY A 158 2.72 -1.82 -14.48
CA GLY A 158 2.12 -3.12 -14.73
C GLY A 158 2.93 -4.31 -14.20
N VAL A 159 3.99 -4.07 -13.42
CA VAL A 159 4.83 -5.12 -12.82
C VAL A 159 4.35 -5.44 -11.40
N THR A 160 3.44 -6.41 -11.27
CA THR A 160 3.00 -6.89 -9.95
C THR A 160 4.10 -7.71 -9.27
N PRO A 161 4.41 -7.47 -7.97
CA PRO A 161 5.42 -8.24 -7.24
C PRO A 161 5.12 -9.75 -7.22
N GLN A 162 6.13 -10.60 -7.41
CA GLN A 162 5.98 -12.06 -7.35
C GLN A 162 7.10 -12.74 -6.54
N PRO A 163 6.85 -13.90 -5.89
CA PRO A 163 5.54 -14.56 -5.75
C PRO A 163 4.67 -13.87 -4.69
N ASP A 164 3.34 -14.03 -4.79
CA ASP A 164 2.42 -13.71 -3.69
C ASP A 164 2.47 -14.83 -2.62
N PRO A 165 2.93 -14.54 -1.39
CA PRO A 165 3.08 -15.55 -0.34
C PRO A 165 1.73 -16.10 0.17
N TYR A 166 0.62 -15.41 -0.09
CA TYR A 166 -0.70 -15.74 0.43
C TYR A 166 -1.59 -16.43 -0.59
N ALA A 167 -1.22 -16.42 -1.88
CA ALA A 167 -2.07 -16.93 -2.96
C ALA A 167 -2.48 -18.40 -2.79
N ALA A 168 -1.62 -19.22 -2.18
CA ALA A 168 -1.89 -20.64 -1.94
C ALA A 168 -2.69 -20.93 -0.64
N ILE A 169 -2.98 -19.91 0.19
CA ILE A 169 -3.67 -20.11 1.47
C ILE A 169 -5.18 -20.25 1.23
N THR A 170 -5.64 -21.47 0.94
CA THR A 170 -7.06 -21.75 0.69
C THR A 170 -7.82 -22.25 1.92
N ARG A 171 -7.11 -22.50 3.03
CA ARG A 171 -7.70 -22.97 4.28
C ARG A 171 -6.94 -22.46 5.51
N ILE A 172 -7.69 -21.93 6.47
CA ILE A 172 -7.21 -21.59 7.82
C ILE A 172 -8.16 -22.29 8.79
N PRO A 173 -7.82 -23.49 9.29
CA PRO A 173 -8.76 -24.34 10.00
C PRO A 173 -9.52 -23.60 11.14
N PRO A 174 -10.85 -23.82 11.25
CA PRO A 174 -11.70 -24.70 10.43
C PRO A 174 -12.18 -24.06 9.10
N LYS A 175 -11.83 -22.81 8.82
CA LYS A 175 -12.40 -21.97 7.76
C LYS A 175 -11.79 -22.25 6.39
N ALA A 176 -12.63 -22.37 5.37
CA ALA A 176 -12.21 -22.23 3.97
C ALA A 176 -12.07 -20.74 3.64
N VAL A 177 -11.00 -20.37 2.95
CA VAL A 177 -10.67 -18.97 2.63
C VAL A 177 -10.32 -18.82 1.15
N THR A 178 -10.34 -17.60 0.65
CA THR A 178 -10.19 -17.28 -0.78
C THR A 178 -8.75 -17.36 -1.28
N GLY A 179 -7.75 -17.26 -0.38
CA GLY A 179 -6.35 -17.06 -0.73
C GLY A 179 -6.05 -15.62 -1.11
N ARG A 180 -4.77 -15.23 -1.00
CA ARG A 180 -4.30 -13.82 -1.04
C ARG A 180 -4.65 -13.04 0.23
N ALA A 181 -3.96 -11.93 0.44
CA ALA A 181 -4.39 -10.93 1.42
C ALA A 181 -5.32 -9.92 0.76
N TYR A 182 -6.38 -9.51 1.46
CA TYR A 182 -7.29 -8.43 1.06
C TYR A 182 -7.34 -7.31 2.11
N GLY A 183 -6.52 -7.38 3.14
CA GLY A 183 -6.49 -6.35 4.17
C GLY A 183 -5.30 -6.52 5.09
N TRP A 184 -4.93 -5.42 5.72
CA TRP A 184 -3.93 -5.37 6.76
C TRP A 184 -4.37 -4.37 7.83
N MET A 185 -3.80 -4.52 9.02
CA MET A 185 -3.93 -3.58 10.13
C MET A 185 -2.64 -3.59 10.94
N THR A 186 -2.37 -2.52 11.69
CA THR A 186 -1.35 -2.56 12.73
C THR A 186 -1.59 -3.75 13.65
N ASP A 187 -0.53 -4.47 14.00
CA ASP A 187 -0.63 -5.69 14.80
C ASP A 187 -0.86 -5.38 16.28
N MET A 188 -2.12 -5.08 16.61
CA MET A 188 -2.62 -4.89 17.98
C MET A 188 -3.88 -5.74 18.17
N ASP A 189 -4.02 -6.36 19.34
CA ASP A 189 -5.07 -7.35 19.60
C ASP A 189 -6.50 -6.78 19.57
N TYR A 190 -6.67 -5.46 19.63
CA TYR A 190 -7.99 -4.81 19.58
C TYR A 190 -8.41 -4.42 18.16
N TYR A 191 -7.52 -4.46 17.16
CA TYR A 191 -7.87 -4.13 15.78
C TYR A 191 -8.47 -5.34 15.05
N HIS A 192 -9.68 -5.15 14.53
CA HIS A 192 -10.40 -6.16 13.77
C HIS A 192 -11.04 -5.52 12.54
N PRO A 193 -10.77 -6.02 11.32
CA PRO A 193 -11.38 -5.49 10.09
C PRO A 193 -12.89 -5.77 9.99
N GLY A 194 -13.44 -6.62 10.87
CA GLY A 194 -14.85 -7.02 10.85
C GLY A 194 -15.21 -7.88 9.63
N GLY A 195 -16.52 -8.09 9.45
CA GLY A 195 -17.06 -8.79 8.28
C GLY A 195 -16.49 -10.20 8.08
N HIS A 196 -16.09 -10.52 6.85
CA HIS A 196 -15.62 -11.84 6.46
C HIS A 196 -14.09 -11.98 6.43
N PHE A 197 -13.36 -11.00 6.98
CA PHE A 197 -11.91 -11.07 7.04
C PHE A 197 -11.46 -12.14 8.04
N VAL A 198 -10.46 -12.92 7.63
CA VAL A 198 -9.84 -13.97 8.43
C VAL A 198 -8.37 -13.66 8.56
N ARG A 199 -7.91 -13.56 9.81
CA ARG A 199 -6.50 -13.35 10.13
C ARG A 199 -5.65 -14.47 9.53
N ILE A 200 -4.63 -14.11 8.76
CA ILE A 200 -3.61 -15.07 8.32
C ILE A 200 -2.69 -15.36 9.53
N PRO A 201 -2.49 -16.63 9.92
CA PRO A 201 -1.62 -16.97 11.03
C PRO A 201 -0.14 -16.61 10.78
N ASP A 202 0.61 -16.35 11.85
CA ASP A 202 2.04 -15.99 11.80
C ASP A 202 2.88 -17.09 11.12
N ARG A 203 2.56 -18.38 11.37
CA ARG A 203 3.18 -19.54 10.71
C ARG A 203 2.99 -19.55 9.18
N MET A 204 2.03 -18.78 8.66
CA MET A 204 1.76 -18.57 7.23
C MET A 204 2.21 -17.18 6.76
N ARG A 205 3.16 -16.54 7.48
CA ARG A 205 3.66 -15.19 7.22
C ARG A 205 2.59 -14.09 7.30
N GLY A 206 1.55 -14.29 8.12
CA GLY A 206 0.50 -13.30 8.33
C GLY A 206 0.91 -12.08 9.16
N ARG A 207 2.15 -12.05 9.69
CA ARG A 207 2.75 -10.90 10.38
C ARG A 207 4.00 -10.44 9.63
N LEU A 208 4.06 -9.18 9.23
CA LEU A 208 5.25 -8.57 8.60
C LEU A 208 5.34 -7.09 9.00
N GLY A 209 6.52 -6.60 9.39
CA GLY A 209 6.81 -5.18 9.67
C GLY A 209 5.80 -4.47 10.55
N GLY A 210 5.38 -5.12 11.64
CA GLY A 210 4.38 -4.57 12.57
C GLY A 210 2.92 -4.64 12.09
N ASN A 211 2.65 -5.26 10.94
CA ASN A 211 1.31 -5.44 10.39
C ASN A 211 0.80 -6.86 10.52
N ARG A 212 -0.53 -6.97 10.57
CA ARG A 212 -1.31 -8.19 10.52
C ARG A 212 -2.08 -8.25 9.21
N PHE A 213 -1.91 -9.31 8.42
CA PHE A 213 -2.60 -9.50 7.14
C PHE A 213 -3.81 -10.42 7.27
N TYR A 214 -4.82 -10.16 6.43
CA TYR A 214 -6.12 -10.82 6.44
C TYR A 214 -6.52 -11.28 5.04
N THR A 215 -7.01 -12.51 4.93
CA THR A 215 -7.70 -13.06 3.75
C THR A 215 -9.21 -12.95 3.94
N LEU A 216 -10.01 -13.36 2.96
CA LEU A 216 -11.47 -13.46 3.08
C LEU A 216 -11.92 -14.90 3.28
N LEU A 217 -13.03 -15.09 4.01
CA LEU A 217 -13.78 -16.35 4.00
C LEU A 217 -14.23 -16.65 2.58
N LYS A 218 -14.22 -17.93 2.20
CA LYS A 218 -14.83 -18.33 0.93
C LYS A 218 -16.36 -18.25 1.07
N ARG A 219 -17.01 -17.48 0.20
CA ARG A 219 -18.48 -17.48 0.05
C ARG A 219 -18.89 -18.53 -0.98
N ALA A 220 -20.12 -19.02 -0.88
CA ALA A 220 -20.70 -19.80 -1.97
C ALA A 220 -20.84 -18.89 -3.20
N SER A 221 -20.35 -19.32 -4.36
CA SER A 221 -20.59 -18.60 -5.61
C SER A 221 -22.12 -18.53 -5.81
N PRO A 222 -22.68 -17.38 -6.24
CA PRO A 222 -24.09 -17.32 -6.58
C PRO A 222 -24.37 -18.39 -7.63
N ALA A 223 -25.44 -19.17 -7.43
CA ALA A 223 -25.83 -20.18 -8.40
C ALA A 223 -26.00 -19.52 -9.77
N PRO A 224 -25.57 -20.16 -10.87
CA PRO A 224 -25.81 -19.64 -12.20
C PRO A 224 -27.32 -19.37 -12.37
N PRO A 225 -27.72 -18.30 -13.07
CA PRO A 225 -29.12 -18.02 -13.32
C PRO A 225 -29.74 -19.27 -13.93
N GLN A 226 -30.77 -19.81 -13.27
CA GLN A 226 -31.49 -20.95 -13.84
C GLN A 226 -32.06 -20.50 -15.20
N PRO A 227 -31.93 -21.33 -16.26
CA PRO A 227 -32.54 -21.01 -17.53
C PRO A 227 -34.02 -20.76 -17.30
N SER A 228 -34.51 -19.59 -17.72
CA SER A 228 -35.93 -19.26 -17.63
C SER A 228 -36.73 -20.42 -18.21
N PRO A 229 -37.79 -20.89 -17.54
CA PRO A 229 -38.62 -21.95 -18.08
C PRO A 229 -39.06 -21.51 -19.48
N ARG A 230 -38.67 -22.28 -20.50
CA ARG A 230 -39.09 -22.03 -21.88
C ARG A 230 -40.61 -21.95 -21.86
N THR A 231 -41.15 -20.76 -22.07
CA THR A 231 -42.58 -20.57 -22.29
C THR A 231 -42.93 -21.42 -23.50
N LYS A 232 -43.62 -22.53 -23.29
CA LYS A 232 -44.21 -23.30 -24.40
C LYS A 232 -45.10 -22.32 -25.17
N PRO A 233 -44.98 -22.23 -26.50
CA PRO A 233 -45.91 -21.41 -27.26
C PRO A 233 -47.32 -21.93 -26.99
N LEU A 234 -48.15 -21.06 -26.40
CA LEU A 234 -49.58 -21.23 -26.38
C LEU A 234 -50.03 -21.05 -27.84
N VAL A 235 -50.71 -22.05 -28.39
CA VAL A 235 -51.24 -22.08 -29.76
C VAL A 235 -50.25 -22.55 -30.84
N THR A 236 -50.45 -23.80 -31.26
CA THR A 236 -50.02 -24.31 -32.57
C THR A 236 -51.20 -24.08 -33.52
N LEU A 237 -51.06 -23.18 -34.50
CA LEU A 237 -52.05 -23.04 -35.56
C LEU A 237 -51.84 -24.16 -36.59
N PRO A 238 -52.92 -24.81 -37.08
CA PRO A 238 -52.80 -25.82 -38.13
C PRO A 238 -52.38 -25.16 -39.46
N ALA A 239 -51.46 -25.82 -40.16
CA ALA A 239 -51.05 -25.42 -41.50
C ALA A 239 -52.16 -25.76 -42.52
N SER A 240 -52.49 -24.79 -43.36
CA SER A 240 -53.37 -24.93 -44.54
C SER A 240 -52.66 -25.62 -45.69
#